data_AF-A0A958ARJ8-F1
#
_entry.id   AF-A0A958ARJ8-F1
#
_cell.length_a   1.000
_cell.length_b   1.000
_cell.length_c   1.000
_cell.angle_alpha   90.00
_cell.angle_beta   90.00
_cell.angle_gamma   90.00
#
_symmetry.space_group_name_H-M   'P 1'
#
loop_
_entity.id
_entity.type
_entity.pdbx_description
1 polymer ?
#
loop_
_entity_poly.entity_id
_entity_poly.type
_entity_poly.pdbx_seq_one_letter_code
_entity_poly.pdbx_strand_id
1 'polypeptide(L)'
;MKKDEKRKPFDILRDLQNLPGHIDARLQSQMRRSLSFGKGPMRPADVSRYLQQAMLDPDNTLEDAHYRKVVPNRYVVELNEQTYQDHFQPISSVVCTQWQDKLEQVLETKNSRLGRDEYHFAGPVQVEIETVTDLAENEVRIQSQIIAPADVVPEPTPPPPPPSAPALTTTACLELLPGEQQWQISQDVTLIGRNATCDIHFDVPFVKQKRLVSGQHAYIRYQEGRYHLYDGAPDGTPSSNGTFVNDRRISPQGHVLQSGDVIILAAVDPNNPRPDTLGVVTLFFHTDCDQ
;
A
#
# COMPACT_ATOMS: atom_id res chain seq x y z
N MET A 1 -57.01 39.83 6.46
CA MET A 1 -57.14 39.37 7.85
C MET A 1 -56.61 37.94 7.93
N LYS A 2 -55.81 37.62 8.96
CA LYS A 2 -54.99 36.38 9.16
C LYS A 2 -53.70 36.42 8.34
N LYS A 3 -52.50 36.70 8.88
CA LYS A 3 -51.75 36.18 10.06
C LYS A 3 -51.62 34.66 9.98
N ASP A 4 -50.40 34.18 10.24
CA ASP A 4 -49.93 32.79 10.40
C ASP A 4 -48.83 32.45 9.37
N GLU A 5 -47.68 31.86 9.69
CA GLU A 5 -47.05 31.49 10.94
C GLU A 5 -45.59 31.15 10.60
N LYS A 6 -44.64 31.57 11.44
CA LYS A 6 -43.22 31.21 11.31
C LYS A 6 -43.07 29.69 11.45
N ARG A 7 -42.61 28.98 10.41
CA ARG A 7 -42.11 27.61 10.55
C ARG A 7 -40.61 27.61 10.85
N LYS A 8 -40.27 26.76 11.83
CA LYS A 8 -39.00 26.66 12.55
C LYS A 8 -37.97 25.83 11.75
N PRO A 9 -36.66 26.03 12.00
CA PRO A 9 -35.56 25.39 11.25
C PRO A 9 -35.26 23.98 11.75
N PHE A 10 -36.25 23.08 11.77
CA PHE A 10 -36.07 21.71 12.30
C PHE A 10 -36.78 20.61 11.52
N ASP A 11 -37.12 20.85 10.25
CA ASP A 11 -37.76 19.86 9.37
C ASP A 11 -36.90 19.47 8.15
N ILE A 12 -35.56 19.49 8.29
CA ILE A 12 -34.62 18.95 7.26
C ILE A 12 -34.03 17.59 7.71
N LEU A 13 -34.24 17.17 8.96
CA LEU A 13 -33.60 15.98 9.53
C LEU A 13 -34.34 14.65 9.29
N ARG A 14 -35.28 14.59 8.34
CA ARG A 14 -36.00 13.33 8.05
C ARG A 14 -35.95 12.81 6.61
N ASP A 15 -35.26 13.51 5.71
CA ASP A 15 -35.06 13.07 4.32
C ASP A 15 -33.60 12.68 3.99
N LEU A 16 -32.73 12.53 5.01
CA LEU A 16 -31.33 12.08 4.83
C LEU A 16 -31.13 10.56 4.98
N GLN A 17 -32.20 9.76 5.06
CA GLN A 17 -32.11 8.30 5.23
C GLN A 17 -32.05 7.52 3.91
N ASN A 18 -32.02 8.18 2.74
CA ASN A 18 -31.93 7.50 1.44
C ASN A 18 -31.08 8.28 0.42
N LEU A 19 -29.83 8.59 0.78
CA LEU A 19 -28.82 8.97 -0.20
C LEU A 19 -27.72 7.91 -0.19
N PRO A 20 -27.56 7.09 -1.25
CA PRO A 20 -26.30 6.43 -1.48
C PRO A 20 -25.26 7.54 -1.62
N GLY A 21 -24.28 7.56 -0.72
CA GLY A 21 -23.19 8.52 -0.70
C GLY A 21 -22.30 8.31 -1.92
N HIS A 22 -22.79 8.69 -3.09
CA HIS A 22 -21.97 9.01 -4.25
C HIS A 22 -21.07 10.15 -3.80
N ILE A 23 -19.88 9.78 -3.31
CA ILE A 23 -18.73 10.68 -3.25
C ILE A 23 -18.60 11.18 -4.69
N ASP A 24 -18.96 12.44 -4.87
CA ASP A 24 -19.07 13.11 -6.15
C ASP A 24 -17.86 12.76 -7.01
N ALA A 25 -18.10 12.03 -8.10
CA ALA A 25 -17.14 11.81 -9.19
C ALA A 25 -16.71 13.13 -9.88
N ARG A 26 -17.09 14.28 -9.31
CA ARG A 26 -16.78 15.64 -9.74
C ARG A 26 -15.79 16.40 -8.85
N LEU A 27 -15.35 15.84 -7.71
CA LEU A 27 -14.19 16.36 -6.97
C LEU A 27 -12.85 15.76 -7.46
N GLN A 28 -12.83 15.25 -8.70
CA GLN A 28 -11.63 14.89 -9.47
C GLN A 28 -10.95 16.12 -10.11
N SER A 29 -10.82 17.23 -9.37
CA SER A 29 -10.04 18.36 -9.87
C SER A 29 -8.56 17.99 -9.80
N GLN A 30 -7.96 17.71 -10.97
CA GLN A 30 -6.51 17.56 -11.14
C GLN A 30 -5.77 18.74 -10.50
N MET A 31 -5.17 18.52 -9.33
CA MET A 31 -4.37 19.54 -8.65
C MET A 31 -2.96 19.51 -9.22
N ARG A 32 -2.81 20.09 -10.41
CA ARG A 32 -1.54 20.20 -11.12
C ARG A 32 -0.74 21.35 -10.51
N ARG A 33 0.32 21.03 -9.78
CA ARG A 33 1.25 22.05 -9.30
C ARG A 33 2.55 21.96 -10.09
N SER A 34 2.78 22.95 -10.95
CA SER A 34 4.07 23.15 -11.59
C SER A 34 5.03 23.79 -10.59
N LEU A 35 6.19 23.19 -10.40
CA LEU A 35 7.17 23.56 -9.41
C LEU A 35 8.53 23.73 -10.10
N SER A 36 9.03 24.96 -10.13
CA SER A 36 10.30 25.32 -10.79
C SER A 36 11.37 25.63 -9.77
N PHE A 37 12.53 24.96 -9.79
CA PHE A 37 13.54 25.18 -8.75
C PHE A 37 15.00 25.08 -9.20
N GLY A 38 15.78 26.11 -8.85
CA GLY A 38 17.26 26.07 -8.82
C GLY A 38 17.98 26.17 -10.16
N LYS A 39 19.29 26.42 -10.11
CA LYS A 39 20.23 26.29 -11.24
C LYS A 39 20.89 24.90 -11.16
N GLY A 40 20.33 23.91 -11.85
CA GLY A 40 20.92 22.57 -11.95
C GLY A 40 19.92 21.48 -12.37
N PRO A 41 20.39 20.30 -12.79
CA PRO A 41 19.54 19.19 -13.18
C PRO A 41 18.82 18.63 -11.95
N MET A 42 17.57 18.19 -12.14
CA MET A 42 16.75 17.69 -11.06
C MET A 42 17.24 16.34 -10.53
N ARG A 43 17.31 16.19 -9.21
CA ARG A 43 17.73 14.92 -8.57
C ARG A 43 16.55 14.22 -7.89
N PRO A 44 16.60 12.88 -7.74
CA PRO A 44 15.53 12.13 -7.07
C PRO A 44 15.25 12.56 -5.62
N ALA A 45 16.26 12.98 -4.89
CA ALA A 45 16.11 13.47 -3.52
C ALA A 45 15.33 14.81 -3.46
N ASP A 46 15.48 15.65 -4.49
CA ASP A 46 14.76 16.91 -4.57
C ASP A 46 13.25 16.62 -4.80
N VAL A 47 12.92 15.70 -5.73
CA VAL A 47 11.55 15.21 -5.96
C VAL A 47 10.89 14.64 -4.69
N SER A 48 11.63 13.85 -3.90
CA SER A 48 11.11 13.29 -2.65
C SER A 48 10.63 14.39 -1.68
N ARG A 49 11.37 15.49 -1.58
CA ARG A 49 10.98 16.63 -0.74
C ARG A 49 9.70 17.29 -1.24
N TYR A 50 9.54 17.41 -2.56
CA TYR A 50 8.35 18.00 -3.16
C TYR A 50 7.12 17.13 -3.02
N LEU A 51 7.26 15.80 -3.14
CA LEU A 51 6.19 14.86 -2.88
C LEU A 51 5.69 14.99 -1.42
N GLN A 52 6.59 15.10 -0.44
CA GLN A 52 6.23 15.31 0.96
C GLN A 52 5.46 16.63 1.18
N GLN A 53 5.90 17.69 0.51
CA GLN A 53 5.22 18.98 0.58
C GLN A 53 3.83 18.92 -0.06
N ALA A 54 3.70 18.28 -1.23
CA ALA A 54 2.44 18.10 -1.92
C ALA A 54 1.46 17.24 -1.10
N MET A 55 1.95 16.18 -0.45
CA MET A 55 1.15 15.30 0.42
C MET A 55 0.52 16.05 1.60
N LEU A 56 1.28 16.94 2.24
CA LEU A 56 0.85 17.65 3.45
C LEU A 56 0.23 19.03 3.16
N ASP A 57 0.05 19.36 1.88
CA ASP A 57 -0.58 20.61 1.48
C ASP A 57 -2.06 20.60 1.87
N PRO A 58 -2.55 21.61 2.61
CA PRO A 58 -3.97 21.72 2.95
C PRO A 58 -4.89 21.67 1.73
N ASP A 59 -4.44 22.21 0.59
CA ASP A 59 -5.22 22.22 -0.65
C ASP A 59 -5.42 20.80 -1.21
N ASN A 60 -4.47 19.89 -0.94
CA ASN A 60 -4.51 18.50 -1.38
C ASN A 60 -5.12 17.54 -0.33
N THR A 61 -5.62 18.07 0.78
CA THR A 61 -6.11 17.27 1.92
C THR A 61 -7.62 17.36 2.04
N LEU A 62 -8.31 16.24 2.24
CA LEU A 62 -9.74 16.19 2.57
C LEU A 62 -9.93 15.80 4.04
N GLU A 63 -11.14 15.99 4.59
CA GLU A 63 -11.50 15.51 5.93
C GLU A 63 -12.54 14.37 5.81
N ASP A 64 -12.32 13.28 6.53
CA ASP A 64 -13.26 12.16 6.61
C ASP A 64 -14.40 12.42 7.63
N ALA A 65 -15.36 11.50 7.71
CA ALA A 65 -16.49 11.60 8.64
C ALA A 65 -16.08 11.63 10.14
N HIS A 66 -14.84 11.29 10.45
CA HIS A 66 -14.27 11.30 11.81
C HIS A 66 -13.32 12.50 12.02
N TYR A 67 -13.36 13.50 11.14
CA TYR A 67 -12.46 14.66 11.15
C TYR A 67 -10.97 14.31 11.02
N ARG A 68 -10.65 13.16 10.44
CA ARG A 68 -9.27 12.78 10.08
C ARG A 68 -8.96 13.28 8.68
N LYS A 69 -7.72 13.69 8.49
CA LYS A 69 -7.22 14.25 7.24
C LYS A 69 -6.84 13.14 6.27
N VAL A 70 -7.52 13.09 5.13
CA VAL A 70 -7.26 12.19 4.01
C VAL A 70 -6.28 12.89 3.07
N VAL A 71 -5.08 12.33 2.92
CA VAL A 71 -4.06 12.82 1.98
C VAL A 71 -4.08 12.04 0.67
N PRO A 72 -3.56 12.59 -0.44
CA PRO A 72 -3.52 11.94 -1.74
C PRO A 72 -2.71 10.66 -1.71
N ASN A 73 -3.21 9.63 -2.40
CA ASN A 73 -2.56 8.33 -2.51
C ASN A 73 -2.00 8.07 -3.91
N ARG A 74 -2.27 8.90 -4.92
CA ARG A 74 -1.60 8.81 -6.23
C ARG A 74 -0.84 10.09 -6.55
N TYR A 75 0.42 9.93 -6.96
CA TYR A 75 1.29 11.02 -7.37
C TYR A 75 1.88 10.72 -8.75
N VAL A 76 1.66 11.61 -9.72
CA VAL A 76 2.34 11.57 -11.01
C VAL A 76 3.41 12.65 -11.03
N VAL A 77 4.66 12.23 -11.16
CA VAL A 77 5.84 13.08 -11.24
C VAL A 77 6.15 13.29 -12.71
N GLU A 78 5.77 14.43 -13.24
CA GLU A 78 6.07 14.83 -14.61
C GLU A 78 7.45 15.48 -14.69
N LEU A 79 8.31 14.94 -15.56
CA LEU A 79 9.67 15.41 -15.81
C LEU A 79 9.89 15.66 -17.30
N ASN A 80 10.89 16.49 -17.62
CA ASN A 80 11.39 16.57 -18.98
C ASN A 80 11.98 15.21 -19.43
N GLU A 81 11.78 14.84 -20.70
CA GLU A 81 12.28 13.59 -21.27
C GLU A 81 13.79 13.41 -21.13
N GLN A 82 14.58 14.46 -21.37
CA GLN A 82 16.05 14.43 -21.28
C GLN A 82 16.49 14.19 -19.83
N THR A 83 15.90 14.93 -18.88
CA THR A 83 16.16 14.75 -17.45
C THR A 83 15.82 13.34 -16.99
N TYR A 84 14.69 12.79 -17.45
CA TYR A 84 14.29 11.44 -17.14
C TYR A 84 15.31 10.42 -17.64
N GLN A 85 15.71 10.50 -18.92
CA GLN A 85 16.68 9.57 -19.51
C GLN A 85 18.04 9.63 -18.80
N ASP A 86 18.54 10.83 -18.52
CA ASP A 86 19.89 11.01 -17.97
C ASP A 86 20.01 10.65 -16.48
N HIS A 87 18.93 10.83 -15.69
CA HIS A 87 19.01 10.73 -14.23
C HIS A 87 18.02 9.77 -13.56
N PHE A 88 16.92 9.41 -14.22
CA PHE A 88 15.82 8.65 -13.59
C PHE A 88 15.57 7.29 -14.23
N GLN A 89 15.67 7.16 -15.56
CA GLN A 89 15.41 5.92 -16.29
C GLN A 89 16.11 4.69 -15.67
N PRO A 90 17.42 4.71 -15.35
CA PRO A 90 18.11 3.52 -14.84
C PRO A 90 17.65 3.08 -13.44
N ILE A 91 17.01 3.97 -12.68
CA ILE A 91 16.64 3.75 -11.28
C ILE A 91 15.15 4.01 -11.01
N SER A 92 14.34 4.12 -12.06
CA SER A 92 12.96 4.62 -11.97
C SER A 92 12.08 3.79 -11.03
N SER A 93 12.10 2.46 -11.15
CA SER A 93 11.36 1.56 -10.27
C SER A 93 11.79 1.70 -8.81
N VAL A 94 13.11 1.62 -8.55
CA VAL A 94 13.69 1.72 -7.20
C VAL A 94 13.36 3.07 -6.57
N VAL A 95 13.47 4.16 -7.33
CA VAL A 95 13.20 5.52 -6.87
C VAL A 95 11.71 5.71 -6.56
N CYS A 96 10.80 5.20 -7.40
CA CYS A 96 9.36 5.24 -7.11
C CYS A 96 9.02 4.52 -5.81
N THR A 97 9.55 3.31 -5.59
CA THR A 97 9.37 2.55 -4.34
C THR A 97 9.94 3.32 -3.14
N GLN A 98 11.15 3.87 -3.26
CA GLN A 98 11.76 4.70 -2.21
C GLN A 98 10.92 5.94 -1.87
N TRP A 99 10.30 6.58 -2.86
CA TRP A 99 9.42 7.71 -2.62
C TRP A 99 8.12 7.29 -1.93
N GLN A 100 7.51 6.17 -2.32
CA GLN A 100 6.32 5.61 -1.67
C GLN A 100 6.61 5.33 -0.18
N ASP A 101 7.66 4.54 0.11
CA ASP A 101 8.10 4.25 1.47
C ASP A 101 8.38 5.53 2.28
N LYS A 102 8.96 6.53 1.62
CA LYS A 102 9.27 7.81 2.27
C LYS A 102 8.01 8.60 2.64
N LEU A 103 7.01 8.64 1.77
CA LEU A 103 5.75 9.31 2.03
C LEU A 103 5.00 8.66 3.20
N GLU A 104 4.94 7.33 3.21
CA GLU A 104 4.38 6.56 4.32
C GLU A 104 5.12 6.86 5.64
N GLN A 105 6.46 6.81 5.62
CA GLN A 105 7.29 7.13 6.80
C GLN A 105 7.01 8.55 7.32
N VAL A 106 6.87 9.53 6.43
CA VAL A 106 6.64 10.93 6.82
C VAL A 106 5.26 11.12 7.44
N LEU A 107 4.24 10.47 6.87
CA LEU A 107 2.88 10.49 7.42
C LEU A 107 2.84 9.87 8.82
N GLU A 108 3.44 8.70 8.98
CA GLU A 108 3.52 7.98 10.26
C GLU A 108 4.29 8.79 11.30
N THR A 109 5.40 9.42 10.90
CA THR A 109 6.18 10.32 11.77
C THR A 109 5.34 11.52 12.22
N LYS A 110 4.51 12.08 11.33
CA LYS A 110 3.65 13.22 11.63
C LYS A 110 2.56 12.82 12.64
N ASN A 111 1.89 11.69 12.44
CA ASN A 111 0.89 11.16 13.37
C ASN A 111 1.50 10.83 14.74
N SER A 112 2.68 10.19 14.75
CA SER A 112 3.40 9.88 15.99
C SER A 112 3.73 11.13 16.80
N ARG A 113 4.16 12.22 16.14
CA ARG A 113 4.43 13.51 16.79
C ARG A 113 3.17 14.18 17.33
N LEU A 114 2.01 13.94 16.70
CA LEU A 114 0.71 14.42 17.17
C LEU A 114 0.11 13.53 18.26
N GLY A 115 0.67 12.34 18.49
CA GLY A 115 0.17 11.35 19.45
C GLY A 115 -1.18 10.73 19.04
N ARG A 116 -1.60 10.90 17.78
CA ARG A 116 -2.86 10.41 17.24
C ARG A 116 -2.77 10.22 15.72
N ASP A 117 -3.58 9.32 15.19
CA ASP A 117 -3.70 9.10 13.74
C ASP A 117 -4.60 10.15 13.10
N GLU A 118 -4.06 11.36 12.97
CA GLU A 118 -4.77 12.50 12.37
C GLU A 118 -4.76 12.44 10.85
N TYR A 119 -3.67 11.99 10.22
CA TYR A 119 -3.54 11.89 8.76
C TYR A 119 -3.56 10.44 8.31
N HIS A 120 -4.23 10.14 7.21
CA HIS A 120 -4.18 8.83 6.56
C HIS A 120 -4.27 8.99 5.05
N PHE A 121 -3.69 8.06 4.30
CA PHE A 121 -3.90 8.00 2.85
C PHE A 121 -5.30 7.52 2.54
N ALA A 122 -5.85 7.99 1.42
CA ALA A 122 -7.11 7.46 0.91
C ALA A 122 -7.01 5.96 0.56
N GLY A 123 -5.83 5.46 0.20
CA GLY A 123 -5.57 4.07 -0.13
C GLY A 123 -4.06 3.80 -0.31
N PRO A 124 -3.68 2.71 -1.01
CA PRO A 124 -2.30 2.43 -1.40
C PRO A 124 -1.59 3.63 -2.02
N VAL A 125 -0.39 3.95 -1.54
CA VAL A 125 0.41 5.04 -2.12
C VAL A 125 1.02 4.57 -3.43
N GLN A 126 0.73 5.28 -4.51
CA GLN A 126 1.22 5.04 -5.85
C GLN A 126 1.98 6.26 -6.32
N VAL A 127 3.21 6.05 -6.79
CA VAL A 127 4.04 7.11 -7.36
C VAL A 127 4.51 6.64 -8.73
N GLU A 128 4.22 7.45 -9.75
CA GLU A 128 4.53 7.18 -11.15
C GLU A 128 5.36 8.35 -11.70
N ILE A 129 6.24 8.07 -12.66
CA ILE A 129 7.00 9.09 -13.38
C ILE A 129 6.47 9.14 -14.81
N GLU A 130 6.12 10.33 -15.29
CA GLU A 130 5.67 10.57 -16.66
C GLU A 130 6.59 11.59 -17.34
N THR A 131 6.89 11.42 -18.62
CA THR A 131 7.73 12.36 -19.38
C THR A 131 6.87 13.32 -20.18
N VAL A 132 7.12 14.61 -20.04
CA VAL A 132 6.42 15.68 -20.76
C VAL A 132 7.41 16.58 -21.48
N THR A 133 7.04 17.05 -22.67
CA THR A 133 7.89 17.91 -23.51
C THR A 133 7.74 19.40 -23.20
N ASP A 134 6.72 19.78 -22.42
CA ASP A 134 6.37 21.17 -22.10
C ASP A 134 7.09 21.71 -20.85
N LEU A 135 8.00 20.93 -20.27
CA LEU A 135 8.65 21.21 -18.99
C LEU A 135 10.16 21.40 -19.17
N ALA A 136 10.75 22.37 -18.47
CA ALA A 136 12.20 22.59 -18.53
C ALA A 136 12.98 21.50 -17.74
N GLU A 137 14.26 21.32 -18.04
CA GLU A 137 15.12 20.28 -17.43
C GLU A 137 15.30 20.42 -15.90
N ASN A 138 15.01 21.59 -15.34
CA ASN A 138 15.08 21.90 -13.92
C ASN A 138 13.68 22.08 -13.28
N GLU A 139 12.63 21.66 -13.98
CA GLU A 139 11.25 21.76 -13.54
C GLU A 139 10.62 20.39 -13.33
N VAL A 140 9.70 20.31 -12.37
CA VAL A 140 8.87 19.12 -12.11
C VAL A 140 7.45 19.58 -11.90
N ARG A 141 6.52 18.79 -12.42
CA ARG A 141 5.11 18.98 -12.11
C ARG A 141 4.65 17.75 -11.35
N ILE A 142 4.11 17.98 -10.15
CA ILE A 142 3.56 16.90 -9.35
C ILE A 142 2.05 17.01 -9.43
N GLN A 143 1.42 15.97 -9.95
CA GLN A 143 -0.02 15.82 -9.88
C GLN A 143 -0.37 14.94 -8.69
N SER A 144 -1.11 15.49 -7.73
CA SER A 144 -1.63 14.74 -6.59
C SER A 144 -3.08 14.37 -6.85
N GLN A 145 -3.45 13.12 -6.61
CA GLN A 145 -4.82 12.63 -6.76
C GLN A 145 -5.22 11.78 -5.55
N ILE A 146 -6.43 12.02 -5.07
CA ILE A 146 -7.10 11.15 -4.10
C ILE A 146 -7.94 10.17 -4.91
N ILE A 147 -7.44 8.94 -5.02
CA ILE A 147 -8.19 7.82 -5.54
C ILE A 147 -8.77 7.10 -4.34
N ALA A 148 -10.06 7.34 -4.11
CA ALA A 148 -10.81 6.51 -3.17
C ALA A 148 -10.63 5.04 -3.61
N PRO A 149 -10.47 4.10 -2.66
CA PRO A 149 -10.60 2.69 -2.95
C PRO A 149 -12.05 2.56 -3.40
N ALA A 150 -12.27 2.67 -4.70
CA ALA A 150 -13.58 2.51 -5.27
C ALA A 150 -14.07 1.15 -4.78
N ASP A 151 -15.32 1.10 -4.32
CA ASP A 151 -16.10 -0.12 -4.41
C ASP A 151 -15.71 -0.76 -5.73
N VAL A 152 -15.10 -1.94 -5.65
CA VAL A 152 -14.74 -2.75 -6.80
C VAL A 152 -16.06 -3.03 -7.50
N VAL A 153 -16.47 -2.14 -8.40
CA VAL A 153 -17.41 -2.48 -9.45
C VAL A 153 -16.62 -3.49 -10.26
N PRO A 154 -17.00 -4.78 -10.22
CA PRO A 154 -16.30 -5.76 -11.03
C PRO A 154 -16.46 -5.28 -12.46
N GLU A 155 -15.33 -4.95 -13.08
CA GLU A 155 -15.25 -4.86 -14.52
C GLU A 155 -15.91 -6.14 -15.07
N PRO A 156 -16.83 -6.05 -16.05
CA PRO A 156 -17.51 -7.22 -16.57
C PRO A 156 -16.45 -8.14 -17.18
N THR A 157 -16.12 -9.18 -16.43
CA THR A 157 -15.18 -10.21 -16.83
C THR A 157 -15.74 -10.86 -18.10
N PRO A 158 -14.93 -11.05 -19.16
CA PRO A 158 -15.34 -11.87 -20.29
C PRO A 158 -15.78 -13.25 -19.76
N PRO A 159 -16.82 -13.86 -20.35
CA PRO A 159 -17.42 -15.07 -19.81
C PRO A 159 -16.37 -16.15 -19.58
N PRO A 160 -16.42 -16.86 -18.44
CA PRO A 160 -15.42 -17.85 -18.10
C PRO A 160 -15.37 -18.94 -19.18
N PRO A 161 -14.16 -19.40 -19.60
CA PRO A 161 -14.05 -20.61 -20.40
C PRO A 161 -14.69 -21.78 -19.64
N PRO A 162 -15.28 -22.76 -20.35
CA PRO A 162 -16.01 -23.85 -19.72
C PRO A 162 -15.13 -24.61 -18.70
N PRO A 163 -15.76 -25.16 -17.64
CA PRO A 163 -15.04 -25.73 -16.51
C PRO A 163 -14.18 -26.92 -16.96
N SER A 164 -12.87 -26.72 -16.99
CA SER A 164 -11.93 -27.83 -16.86
C SER A 164 -12.12 -28.44 -15.47
N ALA A 165 -12.11 -29.77 -15.42
CA ALA A 165 -12.36 -30.68 -14.29
C ALA A 165 -11.98 -30.14 -12.88
N PRO A 166 -12.67 -30.60 -11.81
CA PRO A 166 -12.45 -30.11 -10.46
C PRO A 166 -11.01 -30.42 -10.02
N ALA A 167 -10.15 -29.39 -10.05
CA ALA A 167 -8.96 -29.39 -9.22
C ALA A 167 -9.47 -29.28 -7.79
N LEU A 168 -9.12 -30.25 -6.95
CA LEU A 168 -9.32 -30.19 -5.50
C LEU A 168 -8.70 -28.87 -5.02
N THR A 169 -9.51 -27.87 -4.73
CA THR A 169 -9.06 -26.61 -4.13
C THR A 169 -8.69 -26.91 -2.69
N THR A 170 -7.43 -27.28 -2.47
CA THR A 170 -6.88 -27.37 -1.12
C THR A 170 -6.69 -25.94 -0.63
N THR A 171 -7.61 -25.45 0.18
CA THR A 171 -7.58 -24.10 0.74
C THR A 171 -6.47 -24.02 1.79
N ALA A 172 -5.38 -23.30 1.50
CA ALA A 172 -4.31 -23.08 2.47
C ALA A 172 -4.54 -21.85 3.35
N CYS A 173 -3.97 -21.87 4.55
CA CYS A 173 -4.03 -20.83 5.55
C CYS A 173 -2.66 -20.53 6.15
N LEU A 174 -2.51 -19.30 6.61
CA LEU A 174 -1.42 -18.83 7.44
C LEU A 174 -1.95 -18.40 8.80
N GLU A 175 -1.36 -18.91 9.86
CA GLU A 175 -1.69 -18.55 11.25
C GLU A 175 -0.54 -17.75 11.87
N LEU A 176 -0.85 -16.67 12.60
CA LEU A 176 0.14 -15.86 13.31
C LEU A 176 0.54 -16.50 14.63
N LEU A 177 1.85 -16.65 14.88
CA LEU A 177 2.39 -17.16 16.14
C LEU A 177 3.18 -16.09 16.93
N PRO A 178 2.93 -15.91 18.24
CA PRO A 178 1.75 -16.40 18.97
C PRO A 178 0.51 -15.55 18.65
N GLY A 179 -0.66 -16.19 18.46
CA GLY A 179 -1.90 -15.48 18.18
C GLY A 179 -3.01 -16.42 17.70
N GLU A 180 -4.21 -15.84 17.51
CA GLU A 180 -5.37 -16.52 16.89
C GLU A 180 -5.67 -15.96 15.49
N GLN A 181 -4.83 -15.06 14.99
CA GLN A 181 -5.06 -14.41 13.71
C GLN A 181 -4.65 -15.35 12.58
N GLN A 182 -5.62 -15.67 11.73
CA GLN A 182 -5.44 -16.55 10.58
C GLN A 182 -5.87 -15.84 9.30
N TRP A 183 -5.16 -16.11 8.20
CA TRP A 183 -5.49 -15.63 6.88
C TRP A 183 -5.59 -16.80 5.91
N GLN A 184 -6.66 -16.81 5.11
CA GLN A 184 -6.82 -17.76 4.03
C GLN A 184 -6.06 -17.27 2.79
N ILE A 185 -5.32 -18.18 2.14
CA ILE A 185 -4.62 -17.91 0.88
C ILE A 185 -5.59 -18.23 -0.26
N SER A 186 -6.32 -17.21 -0.71
CA SER A 186 -7.40 -17.33 -1.70
C SER A 186 -7.02 -16.81 -3.10
N GLN A 187 -5.84 -16.23 -3.26
CA GLN A 187 -5.39 -15.57 -4.49
C GLN A 187 -4.21 -16.29 -5.14
N ASP A 188 -4.01 -16.05 -6.44
CA ASP A 188 -2.86 -16.57 -7.20
C ASP A 188 -1.52 -16.07 -6.64
N VAL A 189 -1.50 -14.82 -6.15
CA VAL A 189 -0.38 -14.21 -5.43
C VAL A 189 -0.91 -13.56 -4.17
N THR A 190 -0.27 -13.80 -3.02
CA THR A 190 -0.62 -13.20 -1.73
C THR A 190 0.59 -12.45 -1.19
N LEU A 191 0.47 -11.13 -1.07
CA LEU A 191 1.50 -10.23 -0.55
C LEU A 191 1.47 -10.17 0.97
N ILE A 192 2.65 -10.16 1.58
CA ILE A 192 2.81 -10.21 3.04
C ILE A 192 3.79 -9.12 3.48
N GLY A 193 3.39 -8.27 4.42
CA GLY A 193 4.27 -7.20 4.90
C GLY A 193 3.65 -6.18 5.83
N ARG A 194 4.43 -5.12 6.11
CA ARG A 194 4.02 -4.00 6.98
C ARG A 194 3.19 -2.94 6.22
N ASN A 195 3.22 -2.91 4.90
CA ASN A 195 2.45 -1.93 4.14
C ASN A 195 0.99 -2.38 4.03
N ALA A 196 0.06 -1.43 4.14
CA ALA A 196 -1.38 -1.69 4.06
C ALA A 196 -1.85 -2.18 2.68
N THR A 197 -0.94 -2.19 1.69
CA THR A 197 -1.15 -2.71 0.34
C THR A 197 -0.98 -4.22 0.25
N CYS A 198 -0.44 -4.86 1.29
CA CYS A 198 -0.31 -6.31 1.36
C CYS A 198 -1.64 -6.96 1.74
N ASP A 199 -1.94 -8.11 1.14
CA ASP A 199 -3.11 -8.92 1.50
C ASP A 199 -3.06 -9.35 2.97
N ILE A 200 -1.85 -9.73 3.43
CA ILE A 200 -1.54 -9.97 4.83
C ILE A 200 -0.74 -8.79 5.35
N HIS A 201 -1.47 -7.83 5.91
CA HIS A 201 -0.92 -6.60 6.49
C HIS A 201 -0.72 -6.71 8.01
N PHE A 202 0.50 -6.49 8.48
CA PHE A 202 0.83 -6.48 9.91
C PHE A 202 0.71 -5.09 10.53
N ASP A 203 -0.51 -4.71 10.91
CA ASP A 203 -0.77 -3.54 11.75
C ASP A 203 -0.70 -3.86 13.24
N VAL A 204 0.48 -4.28 13.73
CA VAL A 204 0.68 -4.58 15.14
C VAL A 204 1.82 -3.74 15.73
N PRO A 205 1.69 -3.23 16.99
CA PRO A 205 2.65 -2.28 17.56
C PRO A 205 4.10 -2.77 17.56
N PHE A 206 4.34 -4.06 17.81
CA PHE A 206 5.70 -4.61 17.88
C PHE A 206 6.40 -4.64 16.51
N VAL A 207 5.67 -4.87 15.42
CA VAL A 207 6.18 -4.79 14.05
C VAL A 207 6.44 -3.33 13.66
N LYS A 208 5.51 -2.41 13.95
CA LYS A 208 5.66 -0.98 13.65
C LYS A 208 6.83 -0.33 14.39
N GLN A 209 7.04 -0.70 15.66
CA GLN A 209 8.10 -0.09 16.48
C GLN A 209 9.50 -0.54 16.05
N LYS A 210 9.68 -1.81 15.70
CA LYS A 210 11.00 -2.39 15.38
C LYS A 210 11.34 -2.34 13.90
N ARG A 211 10.34 -2.28 13.02
CA ARG A 211 10.47 -2.17 11.55
C ARG A 211 11.42 -3.23 10.95
N LEU A 212 11.42 -4.44 11.51
CA LEU A 212 12.21 -5.54 10.97
C LEU A 212 11.53 -6.16 9.75
N VAL A 213 10.20 -6.25 9.77
CA VAL A 213 9.40 -6.65 8.60
C VAL A 213 9.33 -5.49 7.61
N SER A 214 9.60 -5.81 6.35
CA SER A 214 9.64 -4.86 5.23
C SER A 214 8.22 -4.45 4.82
N GLY A 215 8.12 -3.37 4.04
CA GLY A 215 6.82 -2.90 3.56
C GLY A 215 6.09 -3.97 2.75
N GLN A 216 6.75 -4.50 1.72
CA GLN A 216 6.46 -5.79 1.12
C GLN A 216 7.63 -6.72 1.49
N HIS A 217 7.37 -7.77 2.26
CA HIS A 217 8.43 -8.59 2.86
C HIS A 217 8.52 -9.97 2.23
N ALA A 218 7.38 -10.58 1.93
CA ALA A 218 7.33 -11.86 1.25
C ALA A 218 6.07 -11.92 0.39
N TYR A 219 6.03 -12.86 -0.54
CA TYR A 219 4.80 -13.20 -1.23
C TYR A 219 4.70 -14.70 -1.45
N ILE A 220 3.47 -15.19 -1.45
CA ILE A 220 3.15 -16.58 -1.79
C ILE A 220 2.54 -16.59 -3.17
N ARG A 221 2.93 -17.55 -4.01
CA ARG A 221 2.33 -17.79 -5.32
C ARG A 221 1.85 -19.22 -5.42
N TYR A 222 0.62 -19.41 -5.90
CA TYR A 222 0.12 -20.72 -6.27
C TYR A 222 0.50 -21.03 -7.72
N GLN A 223 1.33 -22.04 -7.94
CA GLN A 223 1.78 -22.47 -9.27
C GLN A 223 2.05 -23.97 -9.29
N GLU A 224 1.76 -24.62 -10.42
CA GLU A 224 1.94 -26.08 -10.58
C GLU A 224 1.28 -26.91 -9.47
N GLY A 225 0.14 -26.45 -8.95
CA GLY A 225 -0.59 -27.13 -7.88
C GLY A 225 0.03 -26.99 -6.48
N ARG A 226 1.03 -26.12 -6.30
CA ARG A 226 1.77 -25.95 -5.04
C ARG A 226 1.88 -24.48 -4.66
N TYR A 227 1.99 -24.21 -3.36
CA TYR A 227 2.26 -22.88 -2.82
C TYR A 227 3.77 -22.65 -2.74
N HIS A 228 4.24 -21.55 -3.31
CA HIS A 228 5.64 -21.16 -3.30
C HIS A 228 5.80 -19.83 -2.57
N LEU A 229 6.60 -19.81 -1.52
CA LEU A 229 6.99 -18.62 -0.78
C LEU A 229 8.24 -17.98 -1.38
N TYR A 230 8.24 -16.66 -1.53
CA TYR A 230 9.35 -15.88 -2.03
C TYR A 230 9.73 -14.77 -1.05
N ASP A 231 11.03 -14.47 -0.98
CA ASP A 231 11.59 -13.39 -0.14
C ASP A 231 11.57 -12.08 -0.93
N GLY A 232 10.96 -11.04 -0.36
CA GLY A 232 10.85 -9.72 -0.97
C GLY A 232 9.53 -9.48 -1.69
N ALA A 233 9.57 -8.56 -2.66
CA ALA A 233 8.45 -8.15 -3.49
C ALA A 233 8.48 -8.84 -4.87
N PRO A 234 7.32 -8.96 -5.57
CA PRO A 234 7.27 -9.56 -6.90
C PRO A 234 8.11 -8.83 -7.97
N ASP A 235 8.48 -7.57 -7.73
CA ASP A 235 9.35 -6.78 -8.61
C ASP A 235 10.84 -7.19 -8.52
N GLY A 236 11.17 -8.15 -7.66
CA GLY A 236 12.53 -8.65 -7.44
C GLY A 236 13.28 -7.93 -6.32
N THR A 237 12.66 -6.97 -5.63
CA THR A 237 13.25 -6.30 -4.48
C THR A 237 13.29 -7.25 -3.28
N PRO A 238 14.47 -7.62 -2.74
CA PRO A 238 14.55 -8.52 -1.60
C PRO A 238 14.09 -7.85 -0.31
N SER A 239 13.64 -8.65 0.66
CA SER A 239 13.34 -8.14 1.99
C SER A 239 14.63 -7.71 2.71
N SER A 240 14.52 -6.76 3.62
CA SER A 240 15.71 -6.19 4.29
C SER A 240 16.37 -7.16 5.27
N ASN A 241 15.57 -8.00 5.93
CA ASN A 241 16.02 -8.89 7.00
C ASN A 241 15.81 -10.38 6.70
N GLY A 242 15.40 -10.70 5.47
CA GLY A 242 15.22 -12.06 4.99
C GLY A 242 13.96 -12.76 5.48
N THR A 243 13.54 -13.75 4.70
CA THR A 243 12.48 -14.70 5.00
C THR A 243 13.08 -16.07 5.26
N PHE A 244 12.56 -16.78 6.25
CA PHE A 244 13.05 -18.09 6.68
C PHE A 244 11.90 -19.09 6.77
N VAL A 245 12.17 -20.34 6.45
CA VAL A 245 11.26 -21.47 6.66
C VAL A 245 11.99 -22.53 7.47
N ASN A 246 11.40 -22.96 8.58
CA ASN A 246 11.98 -23.93 9.51
C ASN A 246 13.44 -23.59 9.87
N ASP A 247 13.64 -22.34 10.31
CA ASP A 247 14.93 -21.73 10.70
C ASP A 247 15.97 -21.58 9.58
N ARG A 248 15.59 -21.81 8.32
CA ARG A 248 16.50 -21.71 7.16
C ARG A 248 16.08 -20.59 6.24
N ARG A 249 17.04 -19.74 5.86
CA ARG A 249 16.79 -18.66 4.90
C ARG A 249 16.37 -19.26 3.56
N ILE A 250 15.27 -18.77 3.00
CA ILE A 250 14.81 -19.25 1.69
C ILE A 250 15.70 -18.71 0.57
N SER A 251 15.76 -19.47 -0.53
CA SER A 251 16.55 -19.08 -1.70
C SER A 251 15.82 -18.02 -2.53
N PRO A 252 16.52 -17.25 -3.39
CA PRO A 252 15.87 -16.33 -4.34
C PRO A 252 14.90 -17.01 -5.32
N GLN A 253 15.00 -18.33 -5.50
CA GLN A 253 14.12 -19.12 -6.38
C GLN A 253 12.79 -19.47 -5.71
N GLY A 254 12.62 -19.08 -4.44
CA GLY A 254 11.47 -19.40 -3.60
C GLY A 254 11.62 -20.74 -2.87
N HIS A 255 10.61 -21.05 -2.06
CA HIS A 255 10.50 -22.29 -1.28
C HIS A 255 9.09 -22.87 -1.46
N VAL A 256 8.99 -24.16 -1.74
CA VAL A 256 7.70 -24.86 -1.82
C VAL A 256 7.20 -25.10 -0.41
N LEU A 257 6.07 -24.50 -0.05
CA LEU A 257 5.45 -24.65 1.27
C LEU A 257 4.79 -26.01 1.43
N GLN A 258 4.95 -26.60 2.61
CA GLN A 258 4.31 -27.83 3.07
C GLN A 258 3.51 -27.53 4.33
N SER A 259 2.33 -28.16 4.47
CA SER A 259 1.54 -28.05 5.69
C SER A 259 2.39 -28.45 6.90
N GLY A 260 2.48 -27.57 7.91
CA GLY A 260 3.39 -27.71 9.04
C GLY A 260 4.60 -26.76 9.02
N ASP A 261 4.85 -26.08 7.91
CA ASP A 261 5.99 -25.16 7.80
C ASP A 261 5.83 -23.94 8.70
N VAL A 262 6.90 -23.60 9.42
CA VAL A 262 7.01 -22.35 10.18
C VAL A 262 7.78 -21.34 9.37
N ILE A 263 7.13 -20.23 9.04
CA ILE A 263 7.69 -19.12 8.28
C ILE A 263 8.06 -18.01 9.26
N ILE A 264 9.29 -17.51 9.19
CA ILE A 264 9.77 -16.38 9.99
C ILE A 264 10.05 -15.21 9.05
N LEU A 265 9.36 -14.11 9.28
CA LEU A 265 9.55 -12.85 8.56
C LEU A 265 10.49 -11.96 9.39
N ALA A 266 11.64 -11.68 8.80
CA ALA A 266 12.79 -10.99 9.38
C ALA A 266 13.51 -11.77 10.49
N ALA A 267 14.83 -11.61 10.55
CA ALA A 267 15.64 -12.02 11.68
C ALA A 267 16.66 -10.94 12.01
N VAL A 268 16.95 -10.74 13.30
CA VAL A 268 18.04 -9.84 13.74
C VAL A 268 19.41 -10.50 13.47
N ASP A 269 19.50 -11.81 13.68
CA ASP A 269 20.65 -12.64 13.30
C ASP A 269 20.20 -13.67 12.25
N PRO A 270 20.60 -13.53 10.98
CA PRO A 270 20.24 -14.48 9.92
C PRO A 270 20.76 -15.91 10.14
N ASN A 271 21.79 -16.10 10.97
CA ASN A 271 22.30 -17.44 11.28
C ASN A 271 21.53 -18.13 12.43
N ASN A 272 20.69 -17.36 13.13
CA ASN A 272 19.90 -17.83 14.25
C ASN A 272 18.56 -17.07 14.29
N PRO A 273 17.65 -17.31 13.32
CA PRO A 273 16.38 -16.63 13.24
C PRO A 273 15.51 -17.02 14.44
N ARG A 274 15.40 -16.10 15.40
CA ARG A 274 14.71 -16.33 16.67
C ARG A 274 13.26 -15.85 16.61
N PRO A 275 12.26 -16.74 16.63
CA PRO A 275 10.85 -16.38 16.49
C PRO A 275 10.30 -15.56 17.67
N ASP A 276 10.96 -15.62 18.82
CA ASP A 276 10.63 -14.86 20.05
C ASP A 276 11.20 -13.41 20.03
N THR A 277 11.93 -13.03 18.99
CA THR A 277 12.54 -11.71 18.91
C THR A 277 11.49 -10.63 18.65
N LEU A 278 11.50 -9.56 19.46
CA LEU A 278 10.58 -8.45 19.28
C LEU A 278 10.72 -7.83 17.87
N GLY A 279 9.61 -7.78 17.12
CA GLY A 279 9.56 -7.22 15.77
C GLY A 279 9.68 -8.26 14.65
N VAL A 280 10.02 -9.50 14.99
CA VAL A 280 9.94 -10.65 14.09
C VAL A 280 8.50 -11.15 14.07
N VAL A 281 8.06 -11.63 12.91
CA VAL A 281 6.74 -12.27 12.76
C VAL A 281 6.95 -13.73 12.43
N THR A 282 6.23 -14.60 13.13
CA THR A 282 6.23 -16.03 12.86
C THR A 282 4.85 -16.43 12.35
N LEU A 283 4.80 -17.15 11.24
CA LEU A 283 3.58 -17.67 10.65
C LEU A 283 3.68 -19.20 10.56
N PHE A 284 2.55 -19.87 10.75
CA PHE A 284 2.41 -21.30 10.53
C PHE A 284 1.56 -21.54 9.28
N PHE A 285 2.07 -22.32 8.34
CA PHE A 285 1.37 -22.65 7.11
C PHE A 285 0.69 -24.01 7.22
N HIS A 286 -0.59 -24.08 6.87
CA HIS A 286 -1.34 -25.34 6.82
C HIS A 286 -2.35 -25.35 5.66
N THR A 287 -2.68 -26.55 5.19
CA THR A 287 -3.58 -26.75 4.03
C THR A 287 -5.01 -27.11 4.41
N ASP A 288 -5.30 -27.18 5.71
CA ASP A 288 -6.60 -27.48 6.28
C ASP A 288 -7.03 -26.27 7.12
N CYS A 289 -7.64 -25.27 6.49
CA CYS A 289 -8.24 -24.16 7.21
C CYS A 289 -9.43 -24.69 8.02
N ASP A 290 -9.33 -24.71 9.35
CA ASP A 290 -10.50 -24.97 10.20
C ASP A 290 -11.57 -23.91 9.92
N GLN A 291 -12.80 -24.36 9.66
CA GLN A 291 -13.99 -23.51 9.44
C GLN A 291 -14.63 -23.08 10.77
#